data_AF-A0A9N7RGP3-F1
#
_entry.id   AF-A0A9N7RGP3-F1
#
_cell.length_a   1.000
_cell.length_b   1.000
_cell.length_c   1.000
_cell.angle_alpha   90.00
_cell.angle_beta   90.00
_cell.angle_gamma   90.00
#
_symmetry.space_group_name_H-M   'P 1'
#
loop_
_entity.id
_entity.type
_entity.pdbx_description
1 polymer ?
#
loop_
_entity_poly.entity_id
_entity_poly.type
_entity_poly.pdbx_seq_one_letter_code
_entity_poly.pdbx_strand_id
1 'polypeptide(L)'
;MASSSHTSSSGHGQNQISATTPIQLHNQLISTKLTDENHLIWRQQVLTTVRGHGLEGFLDGSSLPPTRFIPGAEEGLLQVNPEYTSLERQDQLLASWLLSSLSESILISVVGMHTSSQIWKSLESSFSTQSKARTMHYRIQLQNLKKGSMRIREYVNKVKICCDTLAAGGHVVTEQDQIMHVLSGLSSEAGFNLQHLSQKIAHYQQATSKLISLKRKRELPRI
;
A
#
# COMPACT_ATOMS: atom_id res chain seq x y z
N MET A 1 49.19 -64.27 -26.49
CA MET A 1 48.31 -63.51 -27.38
C MET A 1 47.20 -62.91 -26.53
N ALA A 2 47.33 -61.64 -26.15
CA ALA A 2 46.30 -60.89 -25.45
C ALA A 2 46.24 -59.52 -26.12
N SER A 3 45.14 -59.24 -26.82
CA SER A 3 44.87 -57.94 -27.42
C SER A 3 43.72 -57.30 -26.67
N SER A 4 44.02 -56.17 -26.03
CA SER A 4 43.07 -55.26 -25.42
C SER A 4 42.31 -54.49 -26.51
N SER A 5 40.98 -54.44 -26.41
CA SER A 5 40.16 -53.50 -27.17
C SER A 5 39.48 -52.55 -26.19
N HIS A 6 39.91 -51.29 -26.22
CA HIS A 6 39.22 -50.18 -25.58
C HIS A 6 38.18 -49.63 -26.56
N THR A 7 36.91 -49.61 -26.15
CA THR A 7 35.87 -48.80 -26.81
C THR A 7 35.26 -47.86 -25.79
N SER A 8 35.63 -46.60 -25.91
CA SER A 8 35.08 -45.45 -25.20
C SER A 8 33.70 -45.15 -25.78
N SER A 9 32.64 -45.23 -24.97
CA SER A 9 31.29 -44.81 -25.34
C SER A 9 30.88 -43.62 -24.48
N SER A 10 30.73 -42.49 -25.15
CA SER A 10 30.44 -41.16 -24.62
C SER A 10 29.14 -41.09 -23.84
N GLY A 11 29.23 -40.65 -22.59
CA GLY A 11 28.08 -40.25 -21.79
C GLY A 11 27.38 -39.04 -22.41
N HIS A 12 26.18 -39.26 -22.94
CA HIS A 12 25.24 -38.19 -23.25
C HIS A 12 24.71 -37.62 -21.93
N GLY A 13 25.20 -36.44 -21.55
CA GLY A 13 24.59 -35.63 -20.50
C GLY A 13 23.22 -35.15 -20.96
N GLN A 14 22.17 -35.87 -20.58
CA GLN A 14 20.81 -35.34 -20.64
C GLN A 14 20.68 -34.23 -19.61
N ASN A 15 20.61 -32.98 -20.08
CA ASN A 15 20.16 -31.84 -19.28
C ASN A 15 18.74 -32.12 -18.81
N GLN A 16 18.59 -32.58 -17.56
CA GLN A 16 17.31 -32.62 -16.89
C GLN A 16 16.83 -31.19 -16.69
N ILE A 17 15.86 -30.78 -17.50
CA ILE A 17 15.04 -29.58 -17.26
C ILE A 17 14.32 -29.85 -15.93
N SER A 18 14.82 -29.27 -14.85
CA SER A 18 14.22 -29.43 -13.53
C SER A 18 12.88 -28.71 -13.55
N ALA A 19 11.79 -29.46 -13.69
CA ALA A 19 10.44 -28.92 -13.56
C ALA A 19 10.28 -28.37 -12.14
N THR A 20 10.30 -27.05 -12.01
CA THR A 20 10.13 -26.35 -10.73
C THR A 20 8.74 -26.71 -10.19
N THR A 21 8.70 -27.40 -9.04
CA THR A 21 7.43 -27.75 -8.41
C THR A 21 6.67 -26.47 -8.01
N PRO A 22 5.37 -26.36 -8.33
CA PRO A 22 4.61 -25.17 -8.01
C PRO A 22 4.49 -24.96 -6.51
N ILE A 23 4.69 -23.72 -6.07
CA ILE A 23 4.63 -23.30 -4.67
C ILE A 23 3.16 -23.19 -4.25
N GLN A 24 2.77 -23.94 -3.22
CA GLN A 24 1.44 -23.89 -2.63
C GLN A 24 1.40 -22.94 -1.43
N LEU A 25 0.62 -21.86 -1.54
CA LEU A 25 0.45 -20.86 -0.47
C LEU A 25 -0.71 -21.18 0.50
N HIS A 26 -1.43 -22.29 0.31
CA HIS A 26 -2.65 -22.61 1.08
C HIS A 26 -2.44 -22.72 2.60
N ASN A 27 -1.20 -22.98 3.05
CA ASN A 27 -0.86 -23.01 4.48
C ASN A 27 -0.34 -21.66 5.03
N GLN A 28 -0.18 -20.64 4.18
CA GLN A 28 0.24 -19.30 4.57
C GLN A 28 -1.01 -18.49 4.98
N LEU A 29 -1.22 -18.40 6.30
CA LEU A 29 -2.36 -17.69 6.87
C LEU A 29 -2.17 -16.17 6.73
N ILE A 30 -3.01 -15.56 5.89
CA ILE A 30 -3.34 -14.15 6.04
C ILE A 30 -4.28 -14.08 7.24
N SER A 31 -3.85 -13.40 8.30
CA SER A 31 -4.52 -13.45 9.61
C SER A 31 -5.95 -12.92 9.58
N THR A 32 -6.28 -12.08 8.59
CA THR A 32 -7.61 -11.48 8.44
C THR A 32 -7.95 -11.30 6.97
N LYS A 33 -9.17 -11.69 6.57
CA LYS A 33 -9.68 -11.43 5.22
C LYS A 33 -9.71 -9.93 4.93
N LEU A 34 -9.42 -9.53 3.69
CA LEU A 34 -9.45 -8.14 3.25
C LEU A 34 -10.87 -7.56 3.39
N THR A 35 -10.96 -6.41 4.03
CA THR A 35 -12.16 -5.57 4.16
C THR A 35 -11.83 -4.12 3.80
N ASP A 36 -12.85 -3.26 3.76
CA ASP A 36 -12.71 -1.80 3.53
C ASP A 36 -11.84 -1.06 4.58
N GLU A 37 -11.51 -1.72 5.69
CA GLU A 37 -10.86 -1.11 6.84
C GLU A 37 -9.42 -1.58 7.05
N ASN A 38 -9.06 -2.78 6.58
CA ASN A 38 -7.79 -3.42 6.92
C ASN A 38 -6.81 -3.53 5.73
N HIS A 39 -7.09 -2.87 4.61
CA HIS A 39 -6.30 -2.97 3.38
C HIS A 39 -4.80 -2.80 3.59
N LEU A 40 -4.34 -1.83 4.38
CA LEU A 40 -2.90 -1.61 4.60
C LEU A 40 -2.22 -2.81 5.28
N ILE A 41 -2.89 -3.41 6.26
CA ILE A 41 -2.39 -4.58 7.01
C ILE A 41 -2.39 -5.80 6.09
N TRP A 42 -3.51 -6.05 5.41
CA TRP A 42 -3.65 -7.14 4.44
C TRP A 42 -2.60 -7.06 3.34
N ARG A 43 -2.42 -5.87 2.75
CA ARG A 43 -1.46 -5.60 1.69
C ARG A 43 -0.03 -5.89 2.14
N GLN A 44 0.32 -5.50 3.36
CA GLN A 44 1.63 -5.79 3.92
C GLN A 44 1.85 -7.30 4.12
N GLN A 45 0.86 -8.02 4.63
CA GLN A 45 0.94 -9.49 4.78
C GLN A 45 1.11 -10.18 3.42
N VAL A 46 0.28 -9.81 2.43
CA VAL A 46 0.35 -10.37 1.07
C VAL A 46 1.73 -10.18 0.47
N LEU A 47 2.24 -8.93 0.42
CA LEU A 47 3.54 -8.67 -0.18
C LEU A 47 4.68 -9.35 0.56
N THR A 48 4.62 -9.43 1.90
CA THR A 48 5.67 -10.09 2.68
C THR A 48 5.73 -11.58 2.31
N THR A 49 4.58 -12.25 2.25
CA THR A 49 4.49 -13.66 1.85
C THR A 49 4.93 -13.86 0.39
N VAL A 50 4.40 -13.06 -0.53
CA VAL A 50 4.69 -13.18 -1.98
C VAL A 50 6.18 -12.97 -2.27
N ARG A 51 6.80 -11.94 -1.65
CA ARG A 51 8.24 -11.68 -1.76
C ARG A 51 9.07 -12.79 -1.15
N GLY A 52 8.65 -13.33 0.01
CA GLY A 52 9.32 -14.47 0.65
C GLY A 52 9.39 -15.72 -0.23
N HIS A 53 8.46 -15.87 -1.18
CA HIS A 53 8.41 -16.99 -2.13
C HIS A 53 8.91 -16.62 -3.54
N GLY A 54 9.39 -15.39 -3.76
CA GLY A 54 9.87 -14.93 -5.07
C GLY A 54 8.77 -14.78 -6.13
N LEU A 55 7.51 -14.62 -5.72
CA LEU A 55 6.35 -14.57 -6.61
C LEU A 55 5.92 -13.14 -6.99
N GLU A 56 6.68 -12.11 -6.60
CA GLU A 56 6.31 -10.70 -6.82
C GLU A 56 6.13 -10.37 -8.31
N GLY A 57 6.89 -11.05 -9.18
CA GLY A 57 6.82 -10.91 -10.63
C GLY A 57 5.45 -11.23 -11.25
N PHE A 58 4.62 -12.01 -10.55
CA PHE A 58 3.25 -12.32 -10.96
C PHE A 58 2.28 -11.19 -10.64
N LEU A 59 2.56 -10.37 -9.61
CA LEU A 59 1.68 -9.27 -9.20
C LEU A 59 1.94 -8.02 -10.06
N ASP A 60 3.19 -7.63 -10.21
CA ASP A 60 3.58 -6.45 -10.99
C ASP A 60 3.50 -6.70 -12.51
N GLY A 61 3.65 -7.96 -12.93
CA GLY A 61 3.70 -8.38 -14.33
C GLY A 61 5.10 -8.26 -14.94
N SER A 62 6.15 -8.16 -14.12
CA SER A 62 7.54 -8.15 -14.57
C SER A 62 8.02 -9.54 -15.04
N SER A 63 7.36 -10.61 -14.60
CA SER A 63 7.59 -11.96 -15.12
C SER A 63 6.98 -12.11 -16.51
N LEU A 64 7.79 -11.90 -17.55
CA LEU A 64 7.38 -12.12 -18.92
C LEU A 64 7.09 -13.61 -19.16
N PRO A 65 5.88 -13.98 -19.61
CA PRO A 65 5.55 -15.37 -19.87
C PRO A 65 6.40 -15.88 -21.05
N PRO A 66 6.94 -17.10 -20.97
CA PRO A 66 7.64 -17.71 -22.08
C PRO A 66 6.68 -17.99 -23.24
N THR A 67 7.22 -18.21 -24.44
CA THR A 67 6.39 -18.51 -25.62
C THR A 67 5.51 -19.72 -25.35
N ARG A 68 4.22 -19.59 -25.66
CA ARG A 68 3.20 -20.64 -25.44
C ARG A 68 3.52 -21.92 -26.19
N PHE A 69 4.07 -21.79 -27.40
CA PHE A 69 4.39 -22.91 -28.28
C PHE A 69 5.88 -22.90 -28.62
N ILE A 70 6.47 -24.09 -28.61
CA ILE A 70 7.85 -24.37 -29.03
C ILE A 70 7.84 -25.45 -30.12
N PRO A 71 8.87 -25.53 -30.98
CA PRO A 71 8.99 -26.63 -31.93
C PRO A 71 8.93 -27.98 -31.21
N GLY A 72 8.05 -28.87 -31.68
CA GLY A 72 7.88 -30.21 -31.15
C GLY A 72 8.97 -31.18 -31.62
N ALA A 73 8.92 -32.41 -31.10
CA ALA A 73 9.84 -33.48 -31.49
C ALA A 73 9.71 -33.90 -32.97
N GLU A 74 8.57 -33.62 -33.59
CA GLU A 74 8.33 -33.86 -35.02
C GLU A 74 8.44 -32.55 -35.80
N GLU A 75 9.12 -32.62 -36.94
CA GLU A 75 9.38 -31.47 -37.80
C GLU A 75 8.06 -30.87 -38.33
N GLY A 76 7.79 -29.61 -37.99
CA GLY A 76 6.56 -28.90 -38.36
C GLY A 76 5.42 -28.93 -37.32
N LEU A 77 5.54 -29.70 -36.23
CA LEU A 77 4.57 -29.65 -35.14
C LEU A 77 4.98 -28.65 -34.05
N LEU A 78 3.98 -27.97 -33.48
CA LEU A 78 4.14 -27.11 -32.30
C LEU A 78 3.72 -27.86 -31.04
N GLN A 79 4.54 -27.81 -30.00
CA GLN A 79 4.22 -28.34 -28.68
C GLN A 79 4.01 -27.19 -27.68
N VAL A 80 3.11 -27.38 -26.71
CA VAL A 80 2.94 -26.44 -25.60
C VAL A 80 4.21 -26.43 -24.74
N ASN A 81 4.73 -25.23 -24.49
CA ASN A 81 5.91 -25.07 -23.66
C ASN A 81 5.61 -25.46 -22.20
N PRO A 82 6.31 -26.46 -21.62
CA PRO A 82 6.12 -26.84 -20.23
C PRO A 82 6.33 -25.69 -19.25
N GLU A 83 7.25 -24.76 -19.56
CA GLU A 83 7.52 -23.57 -18.74
C GLU A 83 6.31 -22.61 -18.74
N TYR A 84 5.61 -22.47 -19.87
CA TYR A 84 4.40 -21.67 -19.96
C TYR A 84 3.30 -22.27 -19.07
N THR A 85 3.08 -23.58 -19.15
CA THR A 85 2.09 -24.27 -18.31
C THR A 85 2.45 -24.22 -16.83
N SER A 86 3.74 -24.30 -16.48
CA SER A 86 4.21 -24.17 -15.10
C SER A 86 3.92 -22.76 -14.53
N LEU A 87 4.23 -21.72 -15.32
CA LEU A 87 3.99 -20.34 -14.94
C LEU A 87 2.49 -20.04 -14.81
N GLU A 88 1.68 -20.50 -15.77
CA GLU A 88 0.22 -20.38 -15.71
C GLU A 88 -0.33 -21.06 -14.46
N ARG A 89 0.13 -22.28 -14.14
CA ARG A 89 -0.26 -22.98 -12.92
C ARG A 89 0.11 -22.20 -11.66
N GLN A 90 1.32 -21.63 -11.61
CA GLN A 90 1.77 -20.84 -10.46
C GLN A 90 0.94 -19.56 -10.27
N ASP A 91 0.60 -18.88 -11.37
CA ASP A 91 -0.29 -17.70 -11.35
C ASP A 91 -1.68 -18.07 -10.81
N GLN A 92 -2.26 -19.19 -11.26
CA GLN A 92 -3.58 -19.63 -10.82
C GLN A 92 -3.61 -20.01 -9.34
N LEU A 93 -2.54 -20.63 -8.82
CA LEU A 93 -2.41 -20.90 -7.38
C LEU A 93 -2.32 -19.62 -6.57
N LEU A 94 -1.55 -18.63 -7.04
CA LEU A 94 -1.46 -17.33 -6.38
C LEU A 94 -2.80 -16.57 -6.44
N ALA A 95 -3.49 -16.61 -7.57
CA ALA A 95 -4.83 -16.03 -7.73
C ALA A 95 -5.83 -16.68 -6.77
N SER A 96 -5.86 -18.02 -6.69
CA SER A 96 -6.72 -18.75 -5.75
C SER A 96 -6.44 -18.37 -4.29
N TRP A 97 -5.16 -18.28 -3.92
CA TRP A 97 -4.76 -17.84 -2.57
C TRP A 97 -5.18 -16.38 -2.29
N LEU A 98 -4.96 -15.46 -3.24
CA LEU A 98 -5.43 -14.08 -3.12
C LEU A 98 -6.93 -14.03 -2.90
N LEU A 99 -7.72 -14.72 -3.73
CA LEU A 99 -9.19 -14.78 -3.61
C LEU A 99 -9.62 -15.34 -2.25
N SER A 100 -8.95 -16.38 -1.75
CA SER A 100 -9.25 -16.96 -0.42
C SER A 100 -9.06 -15.97 0.73
N SER A 101 -8.20 -14.97 0.53
CA SER A 101 -7.89 -13.92 1.50
C SER A 101 -8.85 -12.73 1.45
N LEU A 102 -9.84 -12.72 0.56
CA LEU A 102 -10.80 -11.62 0.43
C LEU A 102 -12.07 -11.89 1.22
N SER A 103 -12.72 -10.84 1.73
CA SER A 103 -14.10 -10.95 2.20
C SER A 103 -15.06 -11.14 1.02
N GLU A 104 -16.27 -11.61 1.30
CA GLU A 104 -17.31 -11.78 0.29
C GLU A 104 -17.68 -10.46 -0.39
N SER A 105 -17.70 -9.35 0.35
CA SER A 105 -17.96 -8.02 -0.22
C SER A 105 -16.89 -7.59 -1.24
N ILE A 106 -15.62 -7.91 -0.99
CA ILE A 106 -14.53 -7.57 -1.89
C ILE A 106 -14.45 -8.55 -3.07
N LEU A 107 -14.79 -9.83 -2.87
CA LEU A 107 -14.80 -10.84 -3.93
C LEU A 107 -15.67 -10.42 -5.13
N ILE A 108 -16.81 -9.77 -4.88
CA ILE A 108 -17.71 -9.28 -5.93
C ILE A 108 -16.99 -8.28 -6.86
N SER A 109 -16.06 -7.47 -6.33
CA SER A 109 -15.35 -6.45 -7.11
C SER A 109 -14.27 -7.00 -8.05
N VAL A 110 -13.85 -8.26 -7.84
CA VAL A 110 -12.79 -8.91 -8.62
C VAL A 110 -13.31 -10.04 -9.52
N VAL A 111 -14.63 -10.19 -9.64
CA VAL A 111 -15.26 -11.17 -10.53
C VAL A 111 -14.83 -10.90 -11.98
N GLY A 112 -14.48 -11.96 -12.70
CA GLY A 112 -14.00 -11.89 -14.09
C GLY A 112 -12.52 -11.58 -14.25
N MET A 113 -11.78 -11.40 -13.15
CA MET A 113 -10.32 -11.32 -13.17
C MET A 113 -9.75 -12.73 -13.08
N HIS A 114 -8.85 -13.07 -14.00
CA HIS A 114 -8.35 -14.43 -14.18
C HIS A 114 -6.90 -14.61 -13.76
N THR A 115 -6.14 -13.52 -13.62
CA THR A 115 -4.73 -13.57 -13.22
C THR A 115 -4.49 -12.90 -11.88
N SER A 116 -3.44 -13.33 -11.18
CA SER A 116 -3.06 -12.72 -9.91
C SER A 116 -2.74 -11.22 -10.07
N SER A 117 -2.12 -10.83 -11.18
CA SER A 117 -1.84 -9.41 -11.50
C SER A 117 -3.11 -8.59 -11.66
N GLN A 118 -4.13 -9.10 -12.36
CA GLN A 118 -5.41 -8.39 -12.54
C GLN A 118 -6.10 -8.13 -11.20
N ILE A 119 -6.20 -9.17 -10.38
CA ILE A 119 -6.79 -9.09 -9.03
C ILE A 119 -6.02 -8.06 -8.20
N TRP A 120 -4.69 -8.19 -8.13
CA TRP A 120 -3.83 -7.29 -7.36
C TRP A 120 -3.95 -5.83 -7.79
N LYS A 121 -3.83 -5.55 -9.09
CA LYS A 121 -3.92 -4.19 -9.64
C LYS A 121 -5.29 -3.56 -9.42
N SER A 122 -6.36 -4.34 -9.54
CA SER A 122 -7.72 -3.86 -9.27
C SER A 122 -7.90 -3.46 -7.81
N LEU A 123 -7.44 -4.31 -6.88
CA LEU A 123 -7.52 -4.04 -5.44
C LEU A 123 -6.70 -2.79 -5.08
N GLU A 124 -5.43 -2.71 -5.50
CA GLU A 124 -4.59 -1.53 -5.24
C GLU A 124 -5.21 -0.24 -5.80
N SER A 125 -5.80 -0.29 -7.00
CA SER A 125 -6.46 0.87 -7.60
C SER A 125 -7.71 1.29 -6.84
N SER A 126 -8.57 0.32 -6.47
CA SER A 126 -9.83 0.56 -5.77
C SER A 126 -9.59 1.16 -4.39
N PHE A 127 -8.68 0.57 -3.61
CA PHE A 127 -8.34 1.05 -2.28
C PHE A 127 -7.53 2.36 -2.31
N SER A 128 -6.69 2.59 -3.33
CA SER A 128 -6.05 3.90 -3.53
C SER A 128 -7.09 4.99 -3.80
N THR A 129 -8.09 4.70 -4.64
CA THR A 129 -9.18 5.63 -4.97
C THR A 129 -10.04 5.90 -3.75
N GLN A 130 -10.43 4.87 -3.00
CA GLN A 130 -11.21 4.99 -1.77
C GLN A 130 -10.44 5.79 -0.71
N SER A 131 -9.14 5.56 -0.55
CA SER A 131 -8.27 6.31 0.36
C SER A 131 -8.18 7.78 -0.02
N LYS A 132 -7.97 8.10 -1.31
CA LYS A 132 -7.97 9.48 -1.81
C LYS A 132 -9.31 10.18 -1.59
N ALA A 133 -10.42 9.51 -1.88
CA ALA A 133 -11.76 10.03 -1.65
C ALA A 133 -12.03 10.29 -0.16
N ARG A 134 -11.64 9.35 0.71
CA ARG A 134 -11.75 9.49 2.18
C ARG A 134 -10.94 10.68 2.67
N THR A 135 -9.68 10.81 2.23
CA THR A 135 -8.82 11.97 2.53
C THR A 135 -9.48 13.27 2.09
N MET A 136 -9.98 13.35 0.85
CA MET A 136 -10.63 14.56 0.36
C MET A 136 -11.89 14.91 1.16
N HIS A 137 -12.70 13.90 1.48
CA HIS A 137 -13.91 14.06 2.29
C HIS A 137 -13.59 14.69 3.65
N TYR A 138 -12.58 14.17 4.37
CA TYR A 138 -12.19 14.73 5.66
C TYR A 138 -11.53 16.10 5.56
N ARG A 139 -10.81 16.41 4.48
CA ARG A 139 -10.29 17.77 4.24
C ARG A 139 -11.41 18.77 4.04
N ILE A 140 -12.40 18.44 3.20
CA ILE A 140 -13.58 19.29 2.98
C ILE A 140 -14.36 19.45 4.29
N GLN A 141 -14.58 18.35 5.03
CA GLN A 141 -15.24 18.42 6.34
C GLN A 141 -14.49 19.36 7.27
N LEU A 142 -13.17 19.19 7.44
CA LEU A 142 -12.36 20.01 8.33
C LEU A 142 -12.38 21.50 7.95
N GLN A 143 -12.38 21.83 6.66
CA GLN A 143 -12.45 23.20 6.16
C GLN A 143 -13.82 23.85 6.45
N ASN A 144 -14.89 23.08 6.28
CA ASN A 144 -16.27 23.58 6.40
C ASN A 144 -16.85 23.42 7.81
N LEU A 145 -16.15 22.73 8.72
CA LEU A 145 -16.64 22.47 10.07
C LEU A 145 -16.71 23.77 10.88
N LYS A 146 -17.93 24.22 11.13
CA LYS A 146 -18.24 25.31 12.06
C LYS A 146 -18.80 24.75 13.36
N LYS A 147 -18.58 25.46 14.47
CA LYS A 147 -19.15 25.06 15.76
C LYS A 147 -20.69 25.12 15.73
N GLY A 148 -21.25 26.20 15.18
CA GLY A 148 -22.69 26.39 15.10
C GLY A 148 -23.38 26.19 16.46
N SER A 149 -24.49 25.44 16.47
CA SER A 149 -25.22 25.09 17.70
C SER A 149 -24.57 23.99 18.54
N MET A 150 -23.47 23.38 18.09
CA MET A 150 -22.80 22.30 18.84
C MET A 150 -22.18 22.81 20.14
N ARG A 151 -22.03 21.93 21.13
CA ARG A 151 -21.19 22.23 22.30
C ARG A 151 -19.72 22.29 21.87
N ILE A 152 -18.92 23.15 22.52
CA ILE A 152 -17.49 23.30 22.20
C ILE A 152 -16.75 21.95 22.23
N ARG A 153 -17.03 21.10 23.22
CA ARG A 153 -16.44 19.76 23.34
C ARG A 153 -16.77 18.86 22.13
N GLU A 154 -18.01 18.90 21.64
CA GLU A 154 -18.44 18.11 20.49
C GLU A 154 -17.78 18.61 19.20
N TYR A 155 -17.67 19.94 19.04
CA TYR A 155 -16.99 20.56 17.91
C TYR A 155 -15.51 20.18 17.85
N VAL A 156 -14.79 20.35 18.97
CA VAL A 156 -13.36 20.00 19.07
C VAL A 156 -13.16 18.49 18.83
N ASN A 157 -14.06 17.64 19.34
CA ASN A 157 -13.99 16.21 19.07
C ASN A 157 -14.16 15.89 17.58
N LYS A 158 -15.07 16.55 16.86
CA LYS A 158 -15.21 16.37 15.40
C LYS A 158 -13.97 16.83 14.63
N VAL A 159 -13.36 17.97 15.02
CA VAL A 159 -12.09 18.42 14.43
C VAL A 159 -11.01 17.36 14.65
N LYS A 160 -10.90 16.84 15.88
CA LYS A 160 -9.94 15.80 16.23
C LYS A 160 -10.13 14.53 15.41
N ILE A 161 -11.37 14.03 15.28
CA ILE A 161 -11.67 12.86 14.46
C ILE A 161 -11.22 13.06 13.02
N CYS A 162 -11.46 14.23 12.42
CA CYS A 162 -11.00 14.52 11.07
C CYS A 162 -9.47 14.48 10.98
N CYS A 163 -8.77 15.09 11.94
CA CYS A 163 -7.30 15.14 11.97
C CYS A 163 -6.70 13.75 12.19
N ASP A 164 -7.23 12.97 13.14
CA ASP A 164 -6.79 11.60 13.44
C ASP A 164 -7.00 10.69 12.22
N THR A 165 -8.13 10.83 11.51
CA THR A 165 -8.41 10.03 10.31
C THR A 165 -7.50 10.42 9.14
N LEU A 166 -7.21 11.71 8.96
CA LEU A 166 -6.24 12.19 7.97
C LEU A 166 -4.83 11.70 8.30
N ALA A 167 -4.43 11.71 9.58
CA ALA A 167 -3.15 11.20 10.04
C ALA A 167 -3.02 9.69 9.80
N ALA A 168 -4.06 8.91 10.05
CA ALA A 168 -4.09 7.48 9.75
C ALA A 168 -3.92 7.18 8.24
N GLY A 169 -4.37 8.09 7.38
CA GLY A 169 -4.14 8.05 5.92
C GLY A 169 -2.78 8.58 5.46
N GLY A 170 -1.87 8.93 6.38
CA GLY A 170 -0.56 9.51 6.06
C GLY A 170 -0.56 11.02 5.78
N HIS A 171 -1.69 11.70 6.00
CA HIS A 171 -1.86 13.14 5.80
C HIS A 171 -1.93 13.87 7.13
N VAL A 172 -0.80 14.01 7.82
CA VAL A 172 -0.73 14.67 9.12
C VAL A 172 -1.08 16.15 8.99
N VAL A 173 -2.07 16.59 9.77
CA VAL A 173 -2.40 18.01 9.95
C VAL A 173 -1.54 18.54 11.10
N THR A 174 -0.74 19.58 10.85
CA THR A 174 0.16 20.12 11.88
C THR A 174 -0.63 20.68 13.06
N GLU A 175 -0.07 20.65 14.27
CA GLU A 175 -0.75 21.22 15.45
C GLU A 175 -1.19 22.68 15.22
N GLN A 176 -0.36 23.46 14.53
CA GLN A 176 -0.68 24.84 14.18
C GLN A 176 -1.90 24.93 13.24
N ASP A 177 -1.98 24.08 12.22
CA ASP A 177 -3.14 24.02 11.32
C ASP A 177 -4.40 23.53 12.06
N GLN A 178 -4.26 22.56 12.95
CA GLN A 178 -5.38 22.10 13.79
C GLN A 178 -5.94 23.25 14.64
N ILE A 179 -5.06 24.03 15.30
CA ILE A 179 -5.45 25.22 16.06
C ILE A 179 -6.15 26.22 15.15
N MET A 180 -5.60 26.49 13.97
CA MET A 180 -6.21 27.41 13.00
C MET A 180 -7.60 26.96 12.56
N HIS A 181 -7.80 25.65 12.32
CA HIS A 181 -9.12 25.09 11.99
C HIS A 181 -10.12 25.25 13.14
N VAL A 182 -9.70 24.96 14.38
CA VAL A 182 -10.54 25.15 15.57
C VAL A 182 -10.94 26.63 15.72
N LEU A 183 -9.99 27.55 15.61
CA LEU A 183 -10.25 28.98 15.73
C LEU A 183 -11.15 29.49 14.60
N SER A 184 -10.96 29.00 13.37
CA SER A 184 -11.78 29.36 12.21
C SER A 184 -13.25 28.92 12.33
N GLY A 185 -13.51 27.75 12.94
CA GLY A 185 -14.87 27.28 13.16
C GLY A 185 -15.56 27.85 14.40
N LEU A 186 -14.80 28.41 15.34
CA LEU A 186 -15.32 29.20 16.48
C LEU A 186 -15.62 30.65 16.09
N SER A 187 -14.85 31.21 15.15
CA SER A 187 -15.02 32.60 14.68
C SER A 187 -16.35 32.91 14.00
N SER A 188 -17.08 31.89 13.53
CA SER A 188 -18.39 32.08 12.94
C SER A 188 -19.49 32.34 13.97
N GLU A 189 -19.20 32.23 15.27
CA GLU A 189 -20.09 32.75 16.31
C GLU A 189 -19.94 34.26 16.42
N ALA A 190 -21.07 34.98 16.32
CA ALA A 190 -21.13 36.42 16.47
C ALA A 190 -20.49 36.85 17.80
N GLY A 191 -19.23 37.30 17.75
CA GLY A 191 -18.46 37.76 18.91
C GLY A 191 -17.00 37.32 18.97
N PHE A 192 -16.58 36.29 18.22
CA PHE A 192 -15.18 35.82 18.26
C PHE A 192 -14.37 36.42 17.10
N ASN A 193 -13.67 37.52 17.36
CA ASN A 193 -12.94 38.27 16.34
C ASN A 193 -11.55 37.66 16.08
N LEU A 194 -11.42 36.81 15.04
CA LEU A 194 -10.16 36.16 14.64
C LEU A 194 -9.01 37.15 14.45
N GLN A 195 -9.30 38.38 14.03
CA GLN A 195 -8.27 39.42 13.90
C GLN A 195 -7.59 39.67 15.25
N HIS A 196 -8.36 39.75 16.33
CA HIS A 196 -7.80 40.04 17.66
C HIS A 196 -7.03 38.85 18.23
N LEU A 197 -7.47 37.61 17.97
CA LEU A 197 -6.74 36.41 18.40
C LEU A 197 -5.45 36.20 17.58
N SER A 198 -5.51 36.38 16.26
CA SER A 198 -4.35 36.34 15.37
C SER A 198 -3.32 37.40 15.76
N GLN A 199 -3.77 38.63 16.02
CA GLN A 199 -2.94 39.72 16.52
C GLN A 199 -2.25 39.34 17.85
N LYS A 200 -2.98 38.73 18.78
CA LYS A 200 -2.43 38.28 20.07
C LYS A 200 -1.40 37.17 19.91
N ILE A 201 -1.64 36.20 19.02
CA ILE A 201 -0.69 35.12 18.73
C ILE A 201 0.58 35.68 18.09
N ALA A 202 0.46 36.57 17.11
CA ALA A 202 1.59 37.23 16.47
C ALA A 202 2.41 38.05 17.49
N HIS A 203 1.74 38.78 18.38
CA HIS A 203 2.38 39.55 19.43
C HIS A 203 3.13 38.65 20.43
N TYR A 204 2.57 37.50 20.78
CA TYR A 204 3.23 36.50 21.64
C TYR A 204 4.47 35.89 20.96
N GLN A 205 4.40 35.55 19.68
CA GLN A 205 5.54 35.04 18.90
C GLN A 205 6.67 36.09 18.78
N GLN A 206 6.31 37.37 18.64
CA GLN A 206 7.27 38.45 18.61
C GLN A 206 7.95 38.65 19.98
N ALA A 207 7.19 38.55 21.08
CA ALA A 207 7.71 38.65 22.44
C ALA A 207 8.68 37.49 22.78
N THR A 208 8.33 36.26 22.41
CA THR A 208 9.19 35.08 22.62
C THR A 208 10.47 35.16 21.80
N SER A 209 10.40 35.60 20.54
CA SER A 209 11.57 35.84 19.68
C SER A 209 12.51 36.91 20.28
N LYS A 210 11.93 37.97 20.85
CA LYS A 210 12.68 39.03 21.55
C LYS A 210 13.36 38.51 22.82
N LEU A 211 12.68 37.68 23.61
CA LEU A 211 13.26 37.04 24.80
C LEU A 211 14.41 36.08 24.47
N ILE A 212 14.25 35.27 23.41
CA ILE A 212 15.29 34.35 22.95
C ILE A 212 16.52 35.12 22.46
N SER A 213 16.32 36.19 21.67
CA SER A 213 17.42 37.03 21.22
C SER A 213 18.10 37.79 22.37
N LEU A 214 17.35 38.23 23.38
CA LEU A 214 17.92 38.85 24.59
C LEU A 214 18.74 37.86 25.43
N LYS A 215 18.28 36.62 25.60
CA LYS A 215 19.06 35.56 26.27
C LYS A 215 20.37 35.29 25.50
N ARG A 216 20.30 35.09 24.19
CA ARG A 216 21.48 34.87 23.33
C ARG A 216 22.48 36.03 23.41
N LYS A 217 22.00 37.28 23.49
CA LYS A 217 22.84 38.48 23.60
C LYS A 217 23.48 38.65 24.98
N ARG A 218 22.90 38.05 26.02
CA ARG A 218 23.40 38.08 27.40
C ARG A 218 24.40 36.96 27.69
N GLU A 219 24.36 35.88 26.91
CA GLU A 219 25.26 34.73 26.98
C GLU A 219 26.52 34.88 26.09
N LEU A 220 26.60 35.92 25.26
CA LEU A 220 27.84 36.28 24.56
C LEU A 220 28.85 36.87 25.56
N PRO A 221 30.07 36.33 25.67
CA PRO A 221 31.10 36.89 26.55
C PRO A 221 31.43 38.32 26.10
N ARG A 222 31.44 39.25 27.05
CA ARG A 222 31.94 40.61 26.82
C ARG A 222 33.44 40.50 26.57
N ILE A 223 33.83 40.59 25.30
CA ILE A 223 35.21 40.83 24.86
C ILE A 223 35.57 42.28 25.19
#